data_AF-A0A1I7T1Q6-F1
#
_entry.id   AF-A0A1I7T1Q6-F1
#
_cell.length_a   1.000
_cell.length_b   1.000
_cell.length_c   1.000
_cell.angle_alpha   90.00
_cell.angle_beta   90.00
_cell.angle_gamma   90.00
#
_symmetry.space_group_name_H-M   'P 1'
#
loop_
_entity.id
_entity.type
_entity.pdbx_description
1 polymer ?
#
loop_
_entity_poly.entity_id
_entity_poly.type
_entity_poly.pdbx_seq_one_letter_code
_entity_poly.pdbx_strand_id
1 'polypeptide(L)'
;MKSSTARPPRDVISHVSPKSRKIRKSTSAERREKEKVTNRLRQLVAAEEDADQYELVLATIAHIRELQAQLSGKENSLPAGFEQFFSNSTTVSPMSSRPESPESSPESSPKSTSSV
;
A
#
# COMPACT_ATOMS: atom_id res chain seq x y z
N MET A 1 -14.82 -79.08 12.56
CA MET A 1 -13.76 -78.09 12.89
C MET A 1 -12.69 -78.16 11.82
N LYS A 2 -12.61 -77.16 10.92
CA LYS A 2 -11.44 -76.88 10.07
C LYS A 2 -11.49 -75.37 9.76
N SER A 3 -10.74 -74.57 10.51
CA SER A 3 -10.45 -73.19 10.15
C SER A 3 -9.22 -73.21 9.24
N SER A 4 -9.33 -72.63 8.05
CA SER A 4 -8.16 -72.29 7.24
C SER A 4 -8.34 -70.89 6.70
N THR A 5 -7.67 -69.99 7.41
CA THR A 5 -7.40 -68.60 7.10
C THR A 5 -6.82 -68.47 5.69
N ALA A 6 -7.63 -67.99 4.75
CA ALA A 6 -7.12 -67.47 3.48
C ALA A 6 -6.80 -65.97 3.68
N ARG A 7 -5.52 -65.65 3.57
CA ARG A 7 -4.94 -64.31 3.68
C ARG A 7 -5.54 -63.37 2.62
N PRO A 8 -5.96 -62.14 2.94
CA PRO A 8 -6.32 -61.18 1.90
C PRO A 8 -5.06 -60.85 1.07
N PRO A 9 -5.19 -60.65 -0.26
CA PRO A 9 -4.06 -60.26 -1.08
C PRO A 9 -3.54 -58.90 -0.60
N ARG A 10 -2.26 -58.87 -0.25
CA ARG A 10 -1.52 -57.66 0.13
C ARG A 10 -1.59 -56.64 -1.00
N ASP A 11 -1.96 -55.43 -0.62
CA ASP A 11 -1.42 -54.18 -1.14
C ASP A 11 -1.21 -54.13 -2.66
N VAL A 12 -2.31 -53.99 -3.40
CA VAL A 12 -2.22 -53.30 -4.69
C VAL A 12 -2.00 -51.83 -4.38
N ILE A 13 -0.75 -51.48 -4.06
CA ILE A 13 -0.30 -50.09 -4.09
C ILE A 13 -0.45 -49.70 -5.55
N SER A 14 -1.57 -49.03 -5.84
CA SER A 14 -1.86 -48.37 -7.10
C SER A 14 -0.57 -47.72 -7.60
N HIS A 15 -0.01 -48.29 -8.65
CA HIS A 15 1.09 -47.71 -9.39
C HIS A 15 0.54 -46.49 -10.12
N VAL A 16 0.26 -45.42 -9.38
CA VAL A 16 0.27 -44.09 -9.96
C VAL A 16 1.68 -43.94 -10.48
N SER A 17 1.83 -44.17 -11.79
CA SER A 17 3.04 -43.94 -12.54
C SER A 17 3.72 -42.68 -11.99
N PRO A 18 5.02 -42.70 -11.68
CA PRO A 18 5.76 -41.47 -11.53
C PRO A 18 5.83 -40.85 -12.93
N LYS A 19 4.69 -40.34 -13.44
CA LYS A 19 4.65 -39.28 -14.41
C LYS A 19 5.45 -38.19 -13.73
N SER A 20 6.75 -38.19 -14.06
CA SER A 20 7.74 -37.26 -13.59
C SER A 20 7.05 -35.91 -13.63
N ARG A 21 6.70 -35.41 -12.45
CA ARG A 21 6.14 -34.07 -12.31
C ARG A 21 7.30 -33.18 -12.67
N LYS A 22 7.49 -32.95 -13.97
CA LYS A 22 8.58 -32.16 -14.51
C LYS A 22 8.32 -30.77 -13.97
N ILE A 23 9.01 -30.44 -12.88
CA ILE A 23 8.98 -29.11 -12.30
C ILE A 23 9.48 -28.22 -13.42
N ARG A 24 8.55 -27.48 -14.03
CA ARG A 24 8.89 -26.60 -15.14
C ARG A 24 9.82 -25.55 -14.53
N LYS A 25 11.05 -25.51 -15.04
CA LYS A 25 11.98 -24.43 -14.69
C LYS A 25 11.30 -23.12 -15.04
N SER A 26 11.45 -22.13 -14.15
CA SER A 26 10.92 -20.80 -14.41
C SER A 26 11.45 -20.26 -15.73
N THR A 27 10.54 -19.72 -16.53
CA THR A 27 10.92 -19.12 -17.83
C THR A 27 11.67 -17.81 -17.60
N SER A 28 12.43 -17.34 -18.59
CA SER A 28 13.07 -16.02 -18.49
C SER A 28 12.06 -14.89 -18.30
N ALA A 29 10.88 -15.00 -18.90
CA ALA A 29 9.81 -14.01 -18.74
C ALA A 29 9.30 -13.97 -17.29
N GLU A 30 9.05 -15.14 -16.70
CA GLU A 30 8.60 -15.28 -15.31
C GLU A 30 9.62 -14.73 -14.31
N ARG A 31 10.93 -14.94 -14.57
CA ARG A 31 11.99 -14.36 -13.72
C ARG A 31 12.00 -12.84 -13.76
N ARG A 32 11.87 -12.25 -14.96
CA ARG A 32 11.81 -10.79 -15.13
C ARG A 32 10.57 -10.19 -14.48
N GLU A 33 9.43 -10.87 -14.58
CA GLU A 33 8.20 -10.43 -13.92
C GLU A 33 8.35 -10.47 -12.40
N LYS A 34 8.88 -11.56 -11.85
CA LYS A 34 9.15 -11.68 -10.42
C LYS A 34 10.06 -10.55 -9.94
N GLU A 35 11.16 -10.29 -10.65
CA GLU A 35 12.09 -9.21 -10.34
C GLU A 35 11.42 -7.84 -10.37
N LYS A 36 10.59 -7.57 -11.39
CA LYS A 36 9.80 -6.33 -11.47
C LYS A 36 8.87 -6.16 -10.26
N VAL A 37 8.17 -7.23 -9.87
CA VAL A 37 7.26 -7.21 -8.71
C VAL A 37 8.05 -6.97 -7.42
N THR A 38 9.16 -7.67 -7.23
CA THR A 38 10.02 -7.51 -6.05
C THR A 38 10.57 -6.08 -5.96
N ASN A 39 11.09 -5.52 -7.05
CA ASN A 39 11.60 -4.15 -7.06
C ASN A 39 10.50 -3.12 -6.81
N ARG A 40 9.31 -3.32 -7.39
CA ARG A 40 8.18 -2.43 -7.11
C ARG A 40 7.78 -2.49 -5.64
N LEU A 41 7.78 -3.68 -5.05
CA LEU A 41 7.45 -3.84 -3.64
C LEU A 41 8.47 -3.12 -2.74
N ARG A 42 9.78 -3.28 -3.00
CA ARG A 42 10.84 -2.55 -2.29
C ARG A 42 10.62 -1.04 -2.30
N GLN A 43 10.31 -0.47 -3.46
CA GLN A 43 10.02 0.96 -3.60
C GLN A 43 8.80 1.40 -2.79
N LEU A 44 7.74 0.59 -2.77
CA LEU A 44 6.51 0.91 -2.05
C LEU A 44 6.71 0.92 -0.53
N VAL A 45 7.51 -0.01 -0.01
CA VAL A 45 7.72 -0.17 1.44
C VAL A 45 9.01 0.51 1.93
N ALA A 46 9.69 1.26 1.06
CA ALA A 46 11.00 1.86 1.32
C ALA A 46 12.03 0.89 1.93
N ALA A 47 12.01 -0.37 1.48
CA ALA A 47 12.94 -1.40 1.96
C ALA A 47 14.32 -1.25 1.31
N GLU A 48 15.36 -1.64 2.05
CA GLU A 48 16.74 -1.67 1.56
C GLU A 48 16.87 -2.53 0.28
N GLU A 49 17.77 -2.11 -0.61
CA GLU A 49 17.98 -2.74 -1.91
C GLU A 49 18.44 -4.20 -1.76
N ASP A 50 19.23 -4.48 -0.73
CA ASP A 50 19.82 -5.79 -0.44
C ASP A 50 18.99 -6.67 0.52
N ALA A 51 17.88 -6.15 1.06
CA ALA A 51 17.06 -6.91 2.02
C ALA A 51 16.60 -8.24 1.42
N ASP A 52 16.62 -9.32 2.19
CA ASP A 52 16.23 -10.62 1.67
C ASP A 52 14.70 -10.72 1.44
N GLN A 53 14.23 -11.83 0.84
CA GLN A 53 12.79 -11.98 0.57
C GLN A 53 11.94 -12.00 1.85
N TYR A 54 12.50 -12.49 2.96
CA TYR A 54 11.79 -12.61 4.22
C TYR A 54 11.64 -11.24 4.88
N GLU A 55 12.73 -10.47 4.95
CA GLU A 55 12.77 -9.09 5.42
C GLU A 55 11.85 -8.18 4.61
N LEU A 56 11.86 -8.31 3.27
CA LEU A 56 10.97 -7.56 2.41
C LEU A 56 9.49 -7.82 2.72
N VAL A 57 9.13 -9.09 3.00
CA VAL A 57 7.76 -9.46 3.37
C VAL A 57 7.41 -8.92 4.76
N LEU A 58 8.32 -9.00 5.73
CA LEU A 58 8.10 -8.42 7.07
C LEU A 58 7.91 -6.90 7.02
N ALA A 59 8.77 -6.19 6.28
CA ALA A 59 8.64 -4.75 6.06
C ALA A 59 7.30 -4.40 5.40
N THR A 60 6.87 -5.21 4.42
CA THR A 60 5.56 -5.05 3.78
C THR A 60 4.41 -5.21 4.77
N ILE A 61 4.46 -6.22 5.64
CA ILE A 61 3.42 -6.43 6.67
C ILE A 61 3.39 -5.26 7.65
N ALA A 62 4.55 -4.77 8.09
CA ALA A 62 4.65 -3.62 8.99
C ALA A 62 4.04 -2.37 8.35
N HIS A 63 4.38 -2.09 7.09
CA HIS A 63 3.86 -0.94 6.36
C HIS A 63 2.33 -1.01 6.17
N ILE A 64 1.78 -2.19 5.86
CA ILE A 64 0.32 -2.36 5.76
C ILE A 64 -0.36 -2.07 7.10
N ARG A 65 0.20 -2.54 8.22
CA ARG A 65 -0.36 -2.29 9.56
C ARG A 65 -0.34 -0.82 9.92
N GLU A 66 0.75 -0.13 9.60
CA GLU A 66 0.87 1.33 9.78
C GLU A 66 -0.20 2.06 8.96
N LEU A 67 -0.34 1.76 7.67
CA LEU A 67 -1.38 2.36 6.82
C LEU A 67 -2.79 2.08 7.35
N GLN A 68 -3.06 0.86 7.81
CA GLN A 68 -4.33 0.50 8.44
C GLN A 68 -4.58 1.33 9.72
N ALA A 69 -3.54 1.57 10.51
CA ALA A 69 -3.65 2.35 11.74
C ALA A 69 -3.95 3.82 11.43
N GLN A 70 -3.25 4.42 10.46
CA GLN A 70 -3.50 5.77 9.95
C GLN A 70 -4.94 5.94 9.45
N LEU A 71 -5.46 4.96 8.68
CA LEU A 71 -6.83 4.96 8.17
C LEU A 71 -7.88 4.73 9.27
N SER A 72 -7.53 4.02 10.34
CA SER A 72 -8.46 3.74 11.45
C SER A 72 -8.76 4.96 12.32
N GLY A 73 -8.06 6.08 12.12
CA GLY A 73 -8.32 7.35 12.80
C GLY A 73 -7.92 7.39 14.27
N LYS A 74 -7.35 6.31 14.83
CA LYS A 74 -6.94 6.24 16.24
C LYS A 74 -5.68 7.05 16.56
N GLU A 75 -4.85 7.33 15.55
CA GLU A 75 -3.53 7.96 15.71
C GLU A 75 -3.52 9.43 15.28
N ASN A 76 -4.62 9.92 14.69
CA ASN A 76 -4.79 11.33 14.30
C ASN A 76 -5.27 12.21 15.47
N SER A 77 -5.41 11.66 16.67
CA SER A 77 -5.62 12.46 17.88
C SER A 77 -4.27 12.95 18.38
N LEU A 78 -4.20 14.23 18.78
CA LEU A 78 -3.01 14.74 19.43
C LEU A 78 -2.69 13.87 20.67
N PRO A 79 -1.41 13.68 21.04
CA PRO A 79 -1.05 12.98 22.26
C PRO A 79 -1.87 13.52 23.44
N ALA A 80 -2.35 12.64 24.33
CA ALA A 80 -3.17 13.05 25.46
C ALA A 80 -2.46 14.19 26.23
N GLY A 81 -3.12 15.36 26.32
CA GLY A 81 -2.57 16.58 26.93
C GLY A 81 -2.04 17.64 25.95
N PHE A 82 -1.85 17.33 24.67
CA PHE A 82 -1.39 18.32 23.67
C PHE A 82 -2.49 19.24 23.14
N GLU A 83 -3.77 18.87 23.30
CA GLU A 83 -4.94 19.68 22.93
C GLU A 83 -4.91 21.09 23.56
N GLN A 84 -4.33 21.23 24.76
CA GLN A 84 -4.25 22.50 25.49
C GLN A 84 -3.32 23.52 24.81
N PHE A 85 -2.32 23.07 24.04
CA PHE A 85 -1.40 23.98 23.34
C PHE A 85 -2.02 24.61 22.09
N PHE A 86 -3.00 23.94 21.46
CA PHE A 86 -3.69 24.44 20.27
C PHE A 86 -5.01 25.15 20.60
N SER A 87 -5.64 24.80 21.73
CA SER A 87 -6.88 25.44 22.18
C SER A 87 -6.70 26.92 22.55
N ASN A 88 -5.49 27.33 22.92
CA ASN A 88 -5.20 28.70 23.34
C ASN A 88 -4.91 29.67 22.18
N SER A 89 -4.94 29.20 20.93
CA SER A 89 -4.63 30.02 19.75
C SER A 89 -5.87 30.54 19.00
N THR A 90 -7.06 30.46 19.60
CA THR A 90 -8.34 30.98 19.05
C THR A 90 -8.82 32.23 19.79
N THR A 91 -7.92 33.16 20.12
CA THR A 91 -8.28 34.52 20.56
C THR A 91 -7.55 35.60 19.76
N VAL A 92 -7.57 35.48 18.44
CA VAL A 92 -7.62 36.66 17.58
C VAL A 92 -9.02 36.74 16.99
N SER A 93 -9.88 37.52 17.64
CA SER A 93 -11.13 37.99 17.03
C SER A 93 -10.80 38.52 15.64
N PRO A 94 -11.49 38.10 14.55
CA PRO A 94 -11.43 38.83 13.30
C PRO A 94 -12.30 40.09 13.49
N MET A 95 -11.84 41.01 14.32
CA MET A 95 -12.41 42.33 14.40
C MET A 95 -11.98 43.06 13.13
N SER A 96 -12.85 42.93 12.13
CA SER A 96 -13.04 43.83 11.00
C SER A 96 -12.05 45.00 10.94
N SER A 97 -11.08 44.90 10.04
CA SER A 97 -10.39 46.07 9.49
C SER A 97 -10.33 45.88 7.99
N ARG A 98 -11.51 46.10 7.38
CA ARG A 98 -11.68 46.31 5.94
C ARG A 98 -10.75 47.46 5.53
N PRO A 99 -9.77 47.26 4.63
CA PRO A 99 -9.17 48.41 3.98
C PRO A 99 -10.27 49.05 3.13
N GLU A 100 -10.56 50.31 3.44
CA GLU A 100 -11.49 51.16 2.72
C GLU A 100 -11.01 51.29 1.27
N SER A 101 -11.80 50.79 0.32
CA SER A 101 -11.63 51.11 -1.09
C SER A 101 -11.87 52.61 -1.26
N PRO A 102 -10.95 53.39 -1.87
CA PRO A 102 -11.36 54.62 -2.49
C PRO A 102 -12.01 54.27 -3.84
N GLU A 103 -13.32 54.43 -3.87
CA GLU A 103 -14.08 54.54 -5.11
C GLU A 103 -13.73 55.85 -5.80
N SER A 104 -13.22 55.78 -7.03
CA SER A 104 -13.33 56.85 -8.02
C SER A 104 -13.18 56.27 -9.44
N SER A 105 -14.31 55.93 -10.04
CA SER A 105 -14.56 55.85 -11.49
C SER A 105 -14.27 57.22 -12.17
N PRO A 106 -13.99 57.35 -13.49
CA PRO A 106 -14.72 56.65 -14.56
C PRO A 106 -13.92 56.19 -15.81
N GLU A 107 -14.49 55.19 -16.47
CA GLU A 107 -14.72 55.10 -17.93
C GLU A 107 -13.58 55.47 -18.91
N SER A 108 -12.99 54.45 -19.55
CA SER A 108 -13.01 54.36 -21.03
C SER A 108 -12.62 52.94 -21.50
N SER A 109 -13.53 52.31 -22.24
CA SER A 109 -13.28 51.20 -23.17
C SER A 109 -13.41 51.76 -24.61
N PRO A 110 -13.16 51.00 -25.69
CA PRO A 110 -12.30 49.82 -25.87
C PRO A 110 -11.39 49.97 -27.12
N LYS A 111 -10.45 49.02 -27.37
CA LYS A 111 -10.32 48.41 -28.71
C LYS A 111 -9.43 47.19 -28.75
N SER A 112 -10.04 46.09 -29.19
CA SER A 112 -9.39 44.91 -29.74
C SER A 112 -8.46 45.27 -30.91
N THR A 113 -7.27 44.68 -30.94
CA THR A 113 -6.49 44.54 -32.18
C THR A 113 -6.06 43.09 -32.33
N SER A 114 -6.74 42.42 -33.26
CA SER A 114 -6.23 41.25 -33.98
C SER A 114 -4.93 41.63 -34.69
N SER A 115 -3.92 40.75 -34.69
CA SER A 115 -2.86 40.78 -35.70
C SER A 115 -2.33 39.37 -35.91
N VAL A 116 -2.88 38.77 -36.99
CA VAL A 116 -2.25 37.97 -38.06
C VAL A 116 -1.14 36.99 -37.69
#